data_AF-A0A9D7HFZ9-F1
#
_entry.id   AF-A0A9D7HFZ9-F1
#
_cell.length_a   1.000
_cell.length_b   1.000
_cell.length_c   1.000
_cell.angle_alpha   90.00
_cell.angle_beta   90.00
_cell.angle_gamma   90.00
#
_symmetry.space_group_name_H-M   'P 1'
#
loop_
_entity.id
_entity.type
_entity.pdbx_description
1 polymer ?
#
loop_
_entity_poly.entity_id
_entity_poly.type
_entity_poly.pdbx_seq_one_letter_code
_entity_poly.pdbx_strand_id
1 'polypeptide(L)'
;MIPCYNVQAHGVAVRSVFAQTHADLDIVAVDDGSTDGTRAILQRLVTESSGRLRVISQANAGACAARNAGVAATRGEWIQFLDADDELLPDKIERQVGLAPGGASS
;
A
#
# COMPACT_ATOMS: atom_id res chain seq x y z
N MET A 1 2.41 -1.54 -2.40
CA MET A 1 1.18 -1.32 -3.21
C MET A 1 0.08 -2.21 -2.68
N ILE A 2 -1.13 -1.65 -2.51
CA ILE A 2 -2.22 -2.26 -1.75
C ILE A 2 -3.49 -2.29 -2.64
N PRO A 3 -3.89 -3.43 -3.21
CA PRO A 3 -5.18 -3.54 -3.90
C PRO A 3 -6.30 -3.65 -2.87
N CYS A 4 -7.36 -2.84 -3.03
CA CYS A 4 -8.49 -2.78 -2.11
C CYS A 4 -9.81 -3.01 -2.86
N TYR A 5 -10.60 -3.97 -2.41
CA TYR A 5 -11.99 -4.13 -2.85
C TYR A 5 -12.83 -4.66 -1.69
N ASN A 6 -13.75 -3.83 -1.18
CA ASN A 6 -14.64 -4.17 -0.07
C ASN A 6 -13.93 -4.68 1.19
N VAL A 7 -12.93 -3.92 1.66
CA VAL A 7 -12.05 -4.25 2.79
C VAL A 7 -12.25 -3.30 3.97
N GLN A 8 -13.47 -2.78 4.18
CA GLN A 8 -13.74 -1.81 5.26
C GLN A 8 -13.34 -2.30 6.66
N ALA A 9 -13.36 -3.62 6.89
CA ALA A 9 -12.96 -4.23 8.16
C ALA A 9 -11.44 -4.21 8.40
N HIS A 10 -10.63 -3.95 7.36
CA HIS A 10 -9.18 -4.17 7.37
C HIS A 10 -8.36 -2.88 7.19
N GLY A 11 -8.87 -1.73 7.65
CA GLY A 11 -8.13 -0.47 7.62
C GLY A 11 -6.78 -0.48 8.37
N VAL A 12 -6.50 -1.53 9.15
CA VAL A 12 -5.25 -1.71 9.92
C VAL A 12 -4.05 -2.04 9.01
N ALA A 13 -4.26 -2.76 7.90
CA ALA A 13 -3.19 -3.14 6.97
C ALA A 13 -2.42 -1.91 6.45
N VAL A 14 -3.14 -0.91 5.96
CA VAL A 14 -2.54 0.34 5.46
C VAL A 14 -1.82 1.12 6.58
N ARG A 15 -2.37 1.12 7.80
CA ARG A 15 -1.74 1.79 8.95
C ARG A 15 -0.40 1.15 9.33
N SER A 16 -0.27 -0.17 9.21
CA SER A 16 0.97 -0.89 9.50
C SER A 16 2.14 -0.43 8.61
N VAL A 17 1.84 0.03 7.39
CA VAL A 17 2.85 0.57 6.47
C VAL A 17 3.38 1.93 6.96
N PHE A 18 2.55 2.73 7.64
CA PHE A 18 2.99 4.03 8.15
C PHE A 18 3.96 3.94 9.32
N ALA A 19 3.99 2.78 9.99
CA ALA A 19 4.86 2.47 11.12
C ALA A 19 6.20 1.82 10.70
N GLN A 20 6.47 1.71 9.39
CA GLN A 20 7.74 1.14 8.93
C GLN A 20 8.94 2.02 9.33
N THR A 21 10.04 1.38 9.74
CA THR A 21 11.31 2.06 10.05
C THR A 21 12.03 2.54 8.78
N HIS A 22 11.78 1.88 7.65
CA HIS A 22 12.26 2.33 6.35
C HIS A 22 11.52 3.61 5.92
N ALA A 23 12.24 4.73 5.85
CA ALA A 23 11.63 6.05 5.68
C ALA A 23 11.18 6.36 4.24
N ASP A 24 11.84 5.77 3.23
CA ASP A 24 11.62 6.10 1.82
C ASP A 24 10.63 5.13 1.17
N LEU A 25 9.35 5.29 1.50
CA LEU A 25 8.27 4.44 0.98
C LEU A 25 7.33 5.22 0.04
N ASP A 26 7.18 4.71 -1.18
CA ASP A 26 6.12 5.12 -2.10
C ASP A 26 4.87 4.26 -1.90
N ILE A 27 3.89 4.78 -1.17
CA ILE A 27 2.71 4.03 -0.76
C ILE A 27 1.54 4.33 -1.71
N VAL A 28 1.13 3.32 -2.48
CA VAL A 28 -0.03 3.39 -3.38
C VAL A 28 -1.07 2.36 -2.96
N ALA A 29 -2.31 2.82 -2.74
CA ALA A 29 -3.49 1.98 -2.62
C ALA A 29 -4.41 2.15 -3.84
N VAL A 30 -5.04 1.07 -4.28
CA VAL A 30 -5.98 1.09 -5.42
C VAL A 30 -7.34 0.59 -4.95
N ASP A 31 -8.33 1.48 -4.94
CA ASP A 31 -9.75 1.14 -4.74
C ASP A 31 -10.35 0.62 -6.06
N ASP A 32 -10.57 -0.69 -6.14
CA ASP A 32 -11.12 -1.39 -7.31
C ASP A 32 -12.66 -1.35 -7.33
N GLY A 33 -13.21 -0.16 -7.15
CA GLY A 33 -14.66 0.06 -7.20
C GLY A 33 -15.42 -0.50 -6.00
N SER A 34 -14.88 -0.32 -4.79
CA SER A 34 -15.56 -0.75 -3.56
C SER A 34 -16.92 -0.08 -3.40
N THR A 35 -17.88 -0.83 -2.86
CA THR A 35 -19.25 -0.39 -2.57
C THR A 35 -19.54 -0.26 -1.07
N ASP A 36 -18.54 -0.52 -0.23
CA ASP A 36 -18.61 -0.43 1.22
C ASP A 36 -17.87 0.82 1.75
N GLY A 37 -17.53 0.85 3.06
CA GLY A 37 -16.79 1.94 3.69
C GLY A 37 -15.33 2.11 3.27
N THR A 38 -14.77 1.23 2.42
CA THR A 38 -13.35 1.21 2.06
C THR A 38 -12.85 2.56 1.54
N ARG A 39 -13.60 3.20 0.63
CA ARG A 39 -13.19 4.49 0.05
C ARG A 39 -13.05 5.60 1.10
N ALA A 40 -13.98 5.68 2.03
CA ALA A 40 -13.95 6.68 3.10
C ALA A 40 -12.75 6.44 4.04
N ILE A 41 -12.43 5.18 4.33
CA ILE A 41 -11.25 4.81 5.13
C ILE A 41 -9.97 5.21 4.40
N LEU A 42 -9.83 4.90 3.11
CA LEU A 42 -8.65 5.28 2.32
C LEU A 42 -8.45 6.80 2.28
N GLN A 43 -9.52 7.58 2.09
CA GLN A 43 -9.46 9.05 2.13
C GLN A 43 -8.98 9.57 3.49
N ARG A 44 -9.47 9.00 4.59
CA ARG A 44 -9.00 9.35 5.93
C ARG A 44 -7.51 9.04 6.10
N LEU A 45 -7.07 7.88 5.63
CA LEU A 45 -5.67 7.45 5.71
C LEU A 45 -4.73 8.33 4.89
N VAL A 46 -5.18 8.89 3.76
CA VAL A 46 -4.40 9.88 3.01
C VAL A 46 -4.04 11.07 3.90
N THR A 47 -5.02 11.62 4.63
CA THR A 47 -4.80 12.73 5.57
C THR A 47 -3.86 12.34 6.71
N GLU A 48 -4.07 11.17 7.32
CA GLU A 48 -3.26 10.68 8.45
C GLU A 48 -1.82 10.34 8.05
N SER A 49 -1.59 9.97 6.79
CA SER A 49 -0.26 9.66 6.26
C SER A 49 0.60 10.90 6.01
N SER A 50 0.06 12.10 6.22
CA SER A 50 0.69 13.38 5.85
C SER A 50 1.09 13.44 4.37
N GLY A 51 0.26 12.88 3.48
CA GLY A 51 0.48 12.90 2.04
C GLY A 51 1.40 11.80 1.49
N ARG A 52 1.87 10.87 2.34
CA ARG A 52 2.69 9.71 1.90
C ARG A 52 1.86 8.64 1.16
N LEU A 53 0.58 8.50 1.48
CA LEU A 53 -0.34 7.59 0.80
C LEU A 53 -0.98 8.27 -0.40
N ARG A 54 -0.90 7.62 -1.57
CA ARG A 54 -1.69 7.96 -2.77
C ARG A 54 -2.76 6.90 -2.99
N VAL A 55 -3.96 7.34 -3.33
CA VAL A 55 -5.10 6.47 -3.62
C VAL A 55 -5.51 6.64 -5.08
N ILE A 56 -5.63 5.54 -5.79
CA ILE A 56 -6.18 5.46 -7.14
C ILE A 56 -7.54 4.79 -7.04
N SER A 57 -8.54 5.34 -7.72
CA SER A 57 -9.87 4.73 -7.79
C SER A 57 -10.15 4.32 -9.23
N GLN A 58 -10.68 3.12 -9.41
CA GLN A 58 -11.12 2.61 -10.70
C GLN A 58 -12.49 1.92 -10.58
N ALA A 59 -13.13 1.64 -11.71
CA ALA A 59 -14.26 0.73 -11.74
C ALA A 59 -13.76 -0.70 -11.47
N ASN A 60 -14.57 -1.53 -10.82
CA ASN A 60 -14.20 -2.91 -10.51
C ASN A 60 -13.80 -3.66 -11.78
N ALA A 61 -12.52 -4.03 -11.85
CA ALA A 61 -11.93 -4.80 -12.93
C ALA A 61 -11.13 -6.02 -12.41
N GLY A 62 -11.22 -6.30 -11.11
CA GLY A 62 -10.57 -7.41 -10.43
C GLY A 62 -9.14 -7.08 -9.96
N ALA A 63 -8.66 -7.91 -9.04
CA ALA A 63 -7.39 -7.71 -8.34
C ALA A 63 -6.17 -7.58 -9.28
N CYS A 64 -6.14 -8.30 -10.40
CA CYS A 64 -5.05 -8.16 -11.38
C CYS A 64 -5.01 -6.78 -12.03
N ALA A 65 -6.18 -6.22 -12.40
CA ALA A 65 -6.26 -4.89 -12.96
C ALA A 65 -5.84 -3.84 -11.92
N ALA A 66 -6.31 -3.97 -10.68
CA ALA A 66 -5.94 -3.09 -9.57
C ALA A 66 -4.42 -3.12 -9.30
N ARG A 67 -3.80 -4.30 -9.27
CA ARG A 67 -2.34 -4.44 -9.11
C ARG A 67 -1.58 -3.79 -10.26
N ASN A 68 -2.02 -3.99 -11.50
CA ASN A 68 -1.37 -3.38 -12.66
C ASN A 68 -1.43 -1.86 -12.61
N ALA A 69 -2.59 -1.30 -12.26
CA ALA A 69 -2.75 0.15 -12.07
C ALA A 69 -1.83 0.67 -10.94
N GLY A 70 -1.75 -0.08 -9.84
CA GLY A 70 -0.87 0.25 -8.71
C GLY A 70 0.61 0.24 -9.10
N VAL A 71 1.09 -0.82 -9.76
CA VAL A 71 2.48 -0.96 -10.24
C VAL A 71 2.85 0.17 -11.21
N ALA A 72 1.96 0.50 -12.15
CA ALA A 72 2.18 1.59 -13.08
C ALA A 72 2.30 2.97 -12.40
N ALA A 73 1.75 3.11 -11.19
CA ALA A 73 1.76 4.35 -10.44
C ALA A 73 2.84 4.42 -9.35
N THR A 74 3.50 3.31 -9.02
CA THR A 74 4.62 3.28 -8.07
C THR A 74 5.93 3.73 -8.73
N ARG A 75 6.84 4.31 -7.95
CA ARG A 75 8.12 4.87 -8.40
C ARG A 75 9.34 4.22 -7.75
N GLY A 76 9.13 3.34 -6.78
CA GLY A 76 10.20 2.66 -6.06
C GLY A 76 10.94 1.65 -6.95
N GLU A 77 12.21 1.42 -6.65
CA GLU A 77 13.03 0.37 -7.27
C GLU A 77 12.48 -1.02 -6.98
N TRP A 78 11.97 -1.21 -5.76
CA TRP A 78 11.36 -2.45 -5.29
C TRP A 78 9.87 -2.25 -5.02
N ILE A 79 9.06 -3.27 -5.31
CA ILE A 79 7.62 -3.26 -5.05
C ILE A 79 7.26 -4.39 -4.10
N GLN A 80 6.80 -4.04 -2.91
CA GLN A 80 6.11 -4.96 -2.00
C GLN A 80 4.60 -4.88 -2.24
N PHE A 81 3.99 -6.01 -2.57
CA PHE A 81 2.55 -6.20 -2.55
C PHE A 81 2.10 -6.43 -1.12
N LEU A 82 1.08 -5.70 -0.65
CA LEU A 82 0.47 -5.91 0.64
C LEU A 82 -1.01 -6.17 0.42
N ASP A 83 -1.45 -7.38 0.77
CA ASP A 83 -2.87 -7.69 0.77
C ASP A 83 -3.56 -6.93 1.91
N ALA A 84 -4.77 -6.44 1.64
CA ALA A 84 -5.43 -5.47 2.50
C ALA A 84 -5.90 -6.06 3.84
N ASP A 85 -5.81 -7.37 4.05
CA ASP A 85 -6.11 -8.10 5.29
C ASP A 85 -4.85 -8.47 6.10
N ASP A 86 -3.65 -8.15 5.61
CA ASP A 86 -2.36 -8.44 6.25
C ASP A 86 -1.71 -7.20 6.90
N GLU A 87 -0.98 -7.41 7.98
CA GLU A 87 -0.19 -6.37 8.65
C GLU A 87 1.32 -6.60 8.50
N LEU A 88 2.08 -5.51 8.40
CA LEU A 88 3.54 -5.55 8.40
C LEU A 88 4.10 -5.19 9.77
N LEU A 89 5.06 -5.98 10.26
CA LEU A 89 5.88 -5.59 11.40
C LEU A 89 6.72 -4.34 11.04
N PRO A 90 6.99 -3.43 12.00
CA PRO A 90 7.66 -2.15 11.74
C PRO A 90 9.00 -2.24 10.98
N ASP A 91 9.78 -3.30 11.20
CA ASP A 91 11.11 -3.49 10.60
C ASP A 91 11.10 -4.40 9.36
N LYS A 92 9.92 -4.82 8.87
CA LYS A 92 9.81 -5.79 7.77
C LYS A 92 10.49 -5.29 6.49
N ILE A 93 10.15 -4.08 6.04
CA ILE A 93 10.68 -3.57 4.77
C ILE A 93 12.18 -3.32 4.86
N GLU A 94 12.66 -2.73 5.96
CA GLU A 94 14.09 -2.49 6.20
C GLU A 94 14.89 -3.80 6.12
N ARG A 95 14.41 -4.86 6.79
CA ARG A 95 15.06 -6.18 6.74
C ARG A 95 15.04 -6.79 5.35
N GLN A 96 13.94 -6.67 4.61
CA GLN A 96 13.83 -7.21 3.25
C GLN A 96 14.80 -6.51 2.30
N VAL A 97 14.90 -5.18 2.37
CA VAL A 97 15.85 -4.40 1.58
C VAL A 97 17.29 -4.81 1.91
N GLY A 98 17.65 -4.94 3.19
CA GLY A 98 19.00 -5.34 3.60
C GLY A 98 19.44 -6.74 3.14
N LEU A 99 18.50 -7.61 2.78
CA LEU A 99 18.77 -8.94 2.21
C LEU A 99 18.79 -8.94 0.68
N ALA A 100 18.22 -7.92 0.04
CA ALA A 100 18.15 -7.83 -1.41
C ALA A 100 19.55 -7.55 -2.00
N PRO A 101 19.93 -8.19 -3.12
CA PRO A 101 21.16 -7.85 -3.82
C PRO A 101 21.18 -6.37 -4.19
N GLY A 102 22.17 -5.61 -3.70
CA GLY A 102 22.27 -4.16 -3.91
C GLY A 102 21.55 -3.29 -2.87
N GLY A 103 20.82 -3.89 -1.91
CA GLY A 103 20.08 -3.17 -0.85
C GLY A 103 20.90 -2.81 0.40
N ALA A 104 22.21 -3.03 0.38
CA ALA A 104 23.10 -2.45 1.37
C ALA A 104 23.28 -0.97 1.07
N SER A 105 22.52 -0.11 1.74
CA SER A 105 22.80 1.33 1.76
C SER A 105 24.15 1.56 2.42
N SER A 106 25.07 2.16 1.66
CA SER A 106 26.25 2.89 2.17
C SER A 106 25.85 4.03 3.09
#